data_AF-A0A4Q2Z9I0-F1
#
_entry.id   AF-A0A4Q2Z9I0-F1
#
_cell.length_a   1.000
_cell.length_b   1.000
_cell.length_c   1.000
_cell.angle_alpha   90.00
_cell.angle_beta   90.00
_cell.angle_gamma   90.00
#
_symmetry.space_group_name_H-M   'P 1'
#
loop_
_entity.id
_entity.type
_entity.pdbx_description
1 polymer ?
#
loop_
_entity_poly.entity_id
_entity_poly.type
_entity_poly.pdbx_seq_one_letter_code
_entity_poly.pdbx_strand_id
1 'polypeptide(L)'
;MTELSDLLVPEAVVAGMSAATKKALFQQLGAAAARAYGLDAAEVSARLAEREKLGSTGFGGGIAIPHGKLDGLKQVCGIFARLTK
;
A
#
# COMPACT_ATOMS: atom_id res chain seq x y z
N MET A 1 3.84 3.18 19.00
CA MET A 1 3.09 2.64 17.86
C MET A 1 1.92 1.85 18.42
N THR A 2 0.87 2.57 18.81
CA THR A 2 -0.37 2.00 19.35
C THR A 2 -1.57 2.47 18.54
N GLU A 3 -1.45 3.60 17.84
CA GLU A 3 -2.53 4.20 17.07
C GLU A 3 -2.26 4.10 15.56
N LEU A 4 -3.33 4.06 14.76
CA LEU A 4 -3.22 4.05 13.29
C LEU A 4 -2.52 5.31 12.75
N SER A 5 -2.66 6.44 13.45
CA SER A 5 -1.97 7.69 13.15
C SER A 5 -0.45 7.61 13.29
N ASP A 6 0.08 6.59 13.98
CA ASP A 6 1.52 6.36 14.07
C ASP A 6 2.08 5.73 12.77
N LEU A 7 1.21 5.19 11.91
CA LEU A 7 1.57 4.48 10.68
C LEU A 7 1.35 5.32 9.43
N LEU A 8 0.42 6.27 9.47
CA LEU A 8 -0.08 7.02 8.32
C LEU A 8 0.22 8.51 8.47
N VAL A 9 0.65 9.11 7.36
CA VAL A 9 0.60 10.56 7.19
C VAL A 9 -0.65 10.93 6.38
N PRO A 10 -1.20 12.15 6.50
CA PRO A 10 -2.37 12.57 5.73
C PRO A 10 -2.22 12.33 4.21
N GLU A 11 -1.02 12.51 3.67
CA GLU A 11 -0.67 12.32 2.26
C GLU A 11 -0.75 10.86 1.81
N ALA A 12 -0.74 9.90 2.75
CA ALA A 12 -0.89 8.48 2.51
C ALA A 12 -2.36 8.00 2.52
N VAL A 13 -3.32 8.93 2.67
CA VAL A 13 -4.76 8.64 2.62
C VAL A 13 -5.30 8.99 1.23
N VAL A 14 -5.70 7.98 0.47
CA VAL A 14 -6.20 8.14 -0.91
C VAL A 14 -7.66 7.71 -0.99
N ALA A 15 -8.55 8.69 -1.08
CA ALA A 15 -9.97 8.44 -1.36
C ALA A 15 -10.20 8.36 -2.88
N GLY A 16 -10.92 7.33 -3.32
CA GLY A 16 -11.28 7.19 -4.74
C GLY A 16 -10.09 6.77 -5.63
N MET A 17 -9.29 5.82 -5.17
CA MET A 17 -8.25 5.21 -6.00
C MET A 17 -8.90 4.34 -7.09
N SER A 18 -8.54 4.57 -8.35
CA SER A 18 -9.02 3.75 -9.45
C SER A 18 -7.97 2.69 -9.81
N ALA A 19 -8.37 1.42 -9.76
CA ALA A 19 -7.55 0.30 -10.20
C ALA A 19 -8.44 -0.83 -10.72
N ALA A 20 -8.26 -1.21 -11.99
CA ALA A 20 -9.04 -2.28 -12.61
C ALA A 20 -8.46 -3.68 -12.37
N THR A 21 -7.18 -3.77 -11.98
CA THR A 21 -6.48 -5.03 -11.73
C THR A 21 -5.61 -4.91 -10.49
N LYS A 22 -5.24 -6.05 -9.91
CA LYS A 22 -4.33 -6.09 -8.76
C LYS A 22 -2.95 -5.48 -9.06
N LYS A 23 -2.44 -5.70 -10.28
CA LYS A 23 -1.20 -5.08 -10.75
C LYS A 23 -1.32 -3.55 -10.77
N ALA A 24 -2.41 -3.03 -11.33
CA ALA A 24 -2.67 -1.59 -11.35
C ALA A 24 -2.82 -1.02 -9.92
N LEU A 25 -3.48 -1.75 -9.02
CA LEU A 25 -3.60 -1.36 -7.62
C LEU A 25 -2.21 -1.23 -6.96
N PHE A 26 -1.34 -2.21 -7.12
CA PHE A 26 0.00 -2.16 -6.52
C PHE A 26 0.84 -1.02 -7.10
N GLN A 27 0.73 -0.73 -8.40
CA GLN A 27 1.37 0.44 -9.01
C GLN A 27 0.85 1.76 -8.42
N GLN A 28 -0.46 1.89 -8.18
CA GLN A 28 -1.04 3.08 -7.56
C GLN A 28 -0.61 3.23 -6.10
N LEU A 29 -0.53 2.13 -5.34
CA LEU A 29 -0.01 2.13 -3.97
C LEU A 29 1.48 2.52 -3.94
N GLY A 30 2.30 2.01 -4.86
CA GLY A 30 3.70 2.44 -5.00
C GLY A 30 3.82 3.93 -5.29
N ALA A 31 3.00 4.48 -6.19
CA ALA A 31 2.99 5.91 -6.48
C ALA A 31 2.54 6.75 -5.27
N ALA A 32 1.59 6.26 -4.47
CA ALA A 32 1.18 6.90 -3.22
C ALA A 32 2.31 6.86 -2.17
N ALA A 33 3.03 5.73 -2.06
CA ALA A 33 4.19 5.59 -1.19
C ALA A 33 5.30 6.59 -1.54
N ALA A 34 5.59 6.74 -2.83
CA ALA A 34 6.58 7.68 -3.31
C ALA A 34 6.23 9.13 -2.96
N ARG A 35 4.96 9.52 -3.14
CA ARG A 35 4.50 10.87 -2.80
C ARG A 35 4.50 11.16 -1.30
N ALA A 36 4.03 10.20 -0.49
CA ALA A 36 3.87 10.40 0.95
C ALA A 36 5.19 10.24 1.74
N TYR A 37 6.08 9.36 1.27
CA TYR A 37 7.26 8.92 2.04
C TYR A 37 8.58 9.00 1.27
N GLY A 38 8.58 9.37 -0.02
CA GLY A 38 9.79 9.41 -0.84
C GLY A 38 10.37 8.02 -1.17
N LEU A 39 9.56 6.96 -1.06
CA LEU A 39 9.99 5.58 -1.36
C LEU A 39 10.02 5.32 -2.88
N ASP A 40 10.80 4.33 -3.30
CA ASP A 40 10.79 3.89 -4.69
C ASP A 40 9.46 3.19 -5.03
N ALA A 41 8.69 3.77 -5.95
CA ALA A 41 7.38 3.26 -6.33
C ALA A 41 7.42 1.87 -6.97
N ALA A 42 8.47 1.59 -7.75
CA ALA A 42 8.61 0.30 -8.44
C ALA A 42 8.95 -0.81 -7.43
N GLU A 43 9.83 -0.52 -6.48
CA GLU A 43 10.21 -1.43 -5.42
C GLU A 43 9.01 -1.75 -4.52
N VAL A 44 8.27 -0.73 -4.05
CA VAL A 44 7.04 -0.94 -3.25
C VAL A 44 6.04 -1.82 -4.00
N SER A 45 5.79 -1.51 -5.28
CA SER A 45 4.87 -2.29 -6.12
C SER A 45 5.31 -3.76 -6.26
N ALA A 46 6.61 -3.97 -6.45
CA ALA A 46 7.20 -5.31 -6.57
C ALA A 46 7.06 -6.10 -5.26
N ARG A 47 7.37 -5.49 -4.11
CA ARG A 47 7.27 -6.16 -2.80
C ARG A 47 5.84 -6.54 -2.43
N LEU A 48 4.86 -5.68 -2.74
CA LEU A 48 3.45 -6.02 -2.59
C LEU A 48 3.05 -7.20 -3.48
N ALA A 49 3.50 -7.20 -4.74
CA ALA A 49 3.23 -8.29 -5.68
C ALA A 49 3.87 -9.62 -5.24
N GLU A 50 5.11 -9.59 -4.75
CA GLU A 50 5.81 -10.76 -4.20
C GLU A 50 5.06 -11.34 -3.00
N ARG A 51 4.65 -10.49 -2.05
CA ARG A 51 3.87 -10.95 -0.89
C ARG A 51 2.56 -11.59 -1.31
N GLU A 52 1.85 -10.97 -2.24
CA GLU A 52 0.54 -11.46 -2.68
C GLU A 52 0.61 -12.83 -3.37
N LYS A 53 1.72 -13.16 -4.04
CA LYS A 53 1.94 -14.48 -4.67
C LYS A 53 1.97 -15.62 -3.64
N LEU A 54 2.33 -15.35 -2.40
CA LEU A 54 2.33 -16.35 -1.32
C LEU A 54 0.92 -16.70 -0.84
N GLY A 55 -0.07 -15.88 -1.18
CA GLY A 55 -1.44 -16.01 -0.74
C GLY A 55 -2.09 -14.64 -0.65
N SER A 56 -3.39 -14.60 -0.98
CA SER A 56 -4.20 -13.38 -0.96
C SER A 56 -4.05 -12.63 0.37
N THR A 57 -3.86 -11.32 0.29
CA THR A 57 -3.92 -10.43 1.46
C THR A 57 -5.33 -9.89 1.74
N GLY A 58 -6.33 -10.39 1.00
CA GLY A 58 -7.74 -10.10 1.23
C GLY A 58 -8.28 -10.81 2.46
N PHE A 59 -8.94 -10.07 3.34
CA PHE A 59 -9.57 -10.58 4.57
C PHE A 59 -11.07 -10.89 4.39
N GLY A 60 -11.64 -10.54 3.24
CA GLY A 60 -13.08 -10.62 2.98
C GLY A 60 -13.79 -9.28 3.20
N GLY A 61 -15.07 -9.20 2.85
CA GLY A 61 -15.87 -7.97 3.03
C GLY A 61 -15.38 -6.76 2.24
N GLY A 62 -14.66 -6.98 1.14
CA GLY A 62 -14.06 -5.90 0.34
C GLY A 62 -12.80 -5.27 0.94
N ILE A 63 -12.22 -5.87 1.99
CA ILE A 63 -11.03 -5.37 2.68
C ILE A 63 -9.81 -6.25 2.36
N ALA A 64 -8.66 -5.61 2.17
CA ALA A 64 -7.37 -6.26 2.04
C ALA A 64 -6.28 -5.47 2.78
N ILE A 65 -5.21 -6.15 3.17
CA ILE A 65 -4.05 -5.53 3.82
C ILE A 65 -2.77 -5.90 3.04
N PRO A 66 -2.57 -5.35 1.82
CA PRO A 66 -1.33 -5.55 1.09
C PRO A 66 -0.14 -5.04 1.91
N HIS A 67 0.87 -5.88 2.11
CA HIS A 67 2.05 -5.54 2.91
C HIS A 67 3.31 -6.14 2.30
N GLY A 68 4.46 -5.62 2.67
CA GLY A 68 5.77 -6.10 2.21
C GLY A 68 6.89 -5.52 3.06
N LYS A 69 8.05 -6.16 3.04
CA LYS A 69 9.28 -5.62 3.63
C LYS A 69 10.04 -4.84 2.56
N LEU A 70 10.55 -3.67 2.93
CA LEU A 70 11.39 -2.83 2.09
C LEU A 70 12.69 -2.57 2.86
N ASP A 71 13.82 -2.78 2.21
CA ASP A 71 15.12 -2.61 2.86
C ASP A 71 15.39 -1.12 3.12
N GLY A 72 16.01 -0.81 4.26
CA GLY A 72 16.34 0.57 4.63
C GLY A 72 15.18 1.41 5.18
N LEU A 73 13.98 0.85 5.34
CA LEU A 73 12.90 1.53 6.07
C LEU A 73 13.28 1.76 7.53
N LYS A 74 13.26 3.02 7.96
CA LYS A 74 13.56 3.41 9.35
C LYS A 74 12.38 3.19 10.31
N GLN A 75 11.18 3.14 9.76
CA GLN A 75 9.92 2.94 10.49
C GLN A 75 8.88 2.31 9.56
N VAL A 76 7.79 1.81 10.13
CA VAL A 76 6.65 1.30 9.35
C VAL A 76 5.97 2.47 8.65
N CYS A 77 5.67 2.30 7.36
CA CYS A 77 4.87 3.24 6.56
C CYS A 77 3.58 2.55 6.11
N GLY A 78 2.43 3.16 6.35
CA GLY A 78 1.13 2.68 5.92
C GLY A 78 0.59 3.47 4.73
N ILE A 79 -0.37 2.89 4.00
CA ILE A 79 -1.20 3.62 3.04
C ILE A 79 -2.64 3.18 3.24
N PHE A 80 -3.56 4.13 3.32
CA PHE A 80 -4.99 3.86 3.30
C PHE A 80 -5.55 4.23 1.94
N ALA A 81 -6.16 3.29 1.24
CA ALA A 81 -6.78 3.53 -0.06
C ALA A 81 -8.21 2.99 -0.09
N ARG A 82 -9.16 3.84 -0.47
CA ARG A 82 -10.52 3.43 -0.80
C ARG A 82 -10.70 3.45 -2.31
N LEU A 83 -11.11 2.33 -2.89
CA LEU A 83 -11.33 2.26 -4.34
C LEU A 83 -12.56 3.06 -4.77
N THR A 84 -12.60 3.48 -6.04
CA THR A 84 -13.75 4.21 -6.62
C THR A 84 -15.01 3.34 -6.82
N LYS A 85 -14.90 2.02 -6.64
CA LYS A 85 -15.98 1.04 -6.79
C LYS A 85 -16.02 0.13 -5.58
#